data_AF-A0A2N2HZF1-F1
#
_entry.id   AF-A0A2N2HZF1-F1
#
_cell.length_a   1.000
_cell.length_b   1.000
_cell.length_c   1.000
_cell.angle_alpha   90.00
_cell.angle_beta   90.00
_cell.angle_gamma   90.00
#
_symmetry.space_group_name_H-M   'P 1'
#
loop_
_entity.id
_entity.type
_entity.pdbx_description
1 polymer ?
#
loop_
_entity_poly.entity_id
_entity_poly.type
_entity_poly.pdbx_seq_one_letter_code
_entity_poly.pdbx_strand_id
1 'polypeptide(L)'
;GDGFVDPGEQCDGSNLGGASCSTLGYYKVDGVLTCSSQCQLVTTDCGTASCGDGMIQEDENEQCDGSDLDGQSCQSLEYERGSLSCTAGCRFDVTDCVGSGSCGDFVIQVPEQCDGNELAGQTCQGLGYYSGTLGCGANCQFELGSCSGRCGDGNIDTIFQEECDGLNLNLETCVTRGFYGGALACGEDCLSYDETGCAVAGFCGDGTIQPAYGEQCDGAALQGATCASLGYYNTVGILACRADCTYDVSDCGARCGDSTVDVGDGEQCDGQNLSGATCQTLGFGAGGSLSCSSSCTFNTSACSNNTCGDGTINGTDQCDCGSSSSCTSAQLGGKTCASFTSPAGSAYAGGALDCLSPNNCSFDLAGCYYCGDGKIDPGEACDGAALGNQTCIGLGFVSGNLSCGANCQFNTSGCVSVPNPILECSAPNLVLLDNDPTGKSDTITISAAKQIVDVDVMLIVPHGWPGDVLVKLTHGSTTRTLIDQPGVPASTYGCSENDIDCTLDDEGTGPVENTCGSTVPAISGTLTPNESLSAFDGQGTGGAWTLQVADVESA
;
A
#
# COMPACT_ATOMS: atom_id res chain seq x y z
N GLY A 1 104.49 -33.65 12.61
CA GLY A 1 103.66 -34.19 13.70
C GLY A 1 103.74 -33.34 14.94
N ASP A 2 103.80 -32.02 14.79
CA ASP A 2 103.89 -31.05 15.88
C ASP A 2 102.56 -30.34 16.17
N GLY A 3 101.49 -30.74 15.47
CA GLY A 3 100.12 -30.27 15.63
C GLY A 3 99.71 -29.12 14.72
N PHE A 4 100.59 -28.60 13.86
CA PHE A 4 100.29 -27.53 12.89
C PHE A 4 100.55 -27.99 11.46
N VAL A 5 99.73 -27.56 10.50
CA VAL A 5 99.94 -27.89 9.08
C VAL A 5 100.94 -26.89 8.48
N ASP A 6 102.18 -27.30 8.29
CA ASP A 6 103.26 -26.47 7.75
C ASP A 6 103.24 -26.40 6.20
N PRO A 7 103.89 -25.39 5.58
CA PRO A 7 103.98 -25.29 4.11
C PRO A 7 104.58 -26.53 3.46
N GLY A 8 103.79 -27.21 2.63
CA GLY A 8 104.16 -28.46 1.95
C GLY A 8 103.54 -29.72 2.58
N GLU A 9 102.93 -29.61 3.75
CA GLU A 9 102.12 -30.65 4.39
C GLU A 9 100.64 -30.48 4.01
N GLN A 10 99.91 -31.60 3.85
CA GLN A 10 98.45 -31.55 3.65
C GLN A 10 97.69 -31.67 4.99
N CYS A 11 98.32 -32.23 6.01
CA CYS A 11 97.78 -32.43 7.36
C CYS A 11 98.92 -32.70 8.36
N ASP A 12 98.67 -32.52 9.65
CA ASP A 12 99.59 -32.89 10.74
C ASP A 12 98.84 -33.57 11.89
N GLY A 13 99.09 -34.86 12.12
CA GLY A 13 98.47 -35.62 13.21
C GLY A 13 96.95 -35.67 13.08
N SER A 14 96.22 -35.08 14.04
CA SER A 14 94.75 -34.95 13.99
C SER A 14 94.28 -33.65 13.33
N ASN A 15 95.18 -32.75 12.97
CA ASN A 15 94.85 -31.48 12.32
C ASN A 15 94.84 -31.68 10.79
N LEU A 16 93.64 -31.78 10.21
CA LEU A 16 93.42 -31.99 8.77
C LEU A 16 93.29 -30.68 7.98
N GLY A 17 93.57 -29.53 8.59
CA GLY A 17 93.52 -28.23 7.89
C GLY A 17 92.11 -27.83 7.40
N GLY A 18 91.05 -28.39 7.98
CA GLY A 18 89.66 -28.19 7.55
C GLY A 18 89.21 -29.11 6.42
N ALA A 19 90.07 -30.01 5.94
CA ALA A 19 89.71 -31.00 4.94
C ALA A 19 88.84 -32.13 5.55
N SER A 20 87.86 -32.54 4.77
CA SER A 20 86.94 -33.65 4.95
C SER A 20 86.66 -34.27 3.58
N CYS A 21 86.09 -35.48 3.54
CA CYS A 21 85.75 -36.12 2.27
C CYS A 21 84.81 -35.25 1.40
N SER A 22 83.86 -34.53 2.03
CA SER A 22 82.97 -33.61 1.32
C SER A 22 83.70 -32.41 0.73
N THR A 23 84.60 -31.77 1.49
CA THR A 23 85.37 -30.61 1.01
C THR A 23 86.41 -31.00 -0.05
N LEU A 24 86.75 -32.28 -0.14
CA LEU A 24 87.62 -32.83 -1.19
C LEU A 24 86.83 -33.35 -2.41
N GLY A 25 85.51 -33.19 -2.43
CA GLY A 25 84.65 -33.52 -3.58
C GLY A 25 84.16 -34.96 -3.66
N TYR A 26 84.38 -35.79 -2.63
CA TYR A 26 83.92 -37.19 -2.61
C TYR A 26 82.44 -37.30 -2.20
N TYR A 27 81.72 -38.24 -2.82
CA TYR A 27 80.30 -38.49 -2.51
C TYR A 27 80.08 -39.13 -1.15
N LYS A 28 81.01 -39.97 -0.67
CA LYS A 28 80.98 -40.51 0.69
C LYS A 28 81.48 -39.47 1.69
N VAL A 29 80.63 -38.48 1.95
CA VAL A 29 80.92 -37.34 2.82
C VAL A 29 81.20 -37.74 4.27
N ASP A 30 80.65 -38.87 4.73
CA ASP A 30 80.85 -39.40 6.09
C ASP A 30 82.14 -40.24 6.26
N GLY A 31 82.97 -40.34 5.21
CA GLY A 31 84.24 -41.04 5.29
C GLY A 31 85.21 -40.41 6.30
N VAL A 32 85.99 -41.23 6.99
CA VAL A 32 86.98 -40.76 7.96
C VAL A 32 88.29 -40.44 7.25
N LEU A 33 88.58 -39.16 7.09
CA LEU A 33 89.86 -38.67 6.60
C LEU A 33 90.90 -38.73 7.72
N THR A 34 92.07 -39.32 7.46
CA THR A 34 93.17 -39.39 8.45
C THR A 34 94.47 -38.85 7.86
N CYS A 35 95.43 -38.51 8.73
CA CYS A 35 96.74 -38.05 8.30
C CYS A 35 97.79 -39.16 8.42
N SER A 36 98.53 -39.41 7.35
CA SER A 36 99.65 -40.36 7.37
C SER A 36 100.87 -39.82 8.12
N SER A 37 101.80 -40.71 8.48
CA SER A 37 103.10 -40.31 9.07
C SER A 37 104.02 -39.53 8.11
N GLN A 38 103.61 -39.35 6.85
CA GLN A 38 104.28 -38.51 5.85
C GLN A 38 103.53 -37.18 5.62
N CYS A 39 102.61 -36.80 6.51
CA CYS A 39 101.86 -35.55 6.46
C CYS A 39 101.02 -35.39 5.17
N GLN A 40 100.51 -36.51 4.65
CA GLN A 40 99.58 -36.58 3.51
C GLN A 40 98.22 -37.10 3.96
N LEU A 41 97.15 -36.55 3.37
CA LEU A 41 95.78 -36.99 3.64
C LEU A 41 95.56 -38.40 3.10
N VAL A 42 94.96 -39.25 3.92
CA VAL A 42 94.59 -40.62 3.57
C VAL A 42 93.09 -40.66 3.32
N THR A 43 92.71 -40.71 2.04
CA THR A 43 91.32 -40.62 1.56
C THR A 43 90.64 -41.98 1.37
N THR A 44 91.27 -43.07 1.80
CA THR A 44 90.79 -44.43 1.50
C THR A 44 89.37 -44.69 2.00
N ASP A 45 88.95 -44.04 3.10
CA ASP A 45 87.59 -44.16 3.63
C ASP A 45 86.59 -43.15 3.01
N CYS A 46 87.06 -42.17 2.23
CA CYS A 46 86.22 -41.27 1.42
C CYS A 46 85.64 -41.95 0.16
N GLY A 47 86.05 -43.19 -0.13
CA GLY A 47 85.67 -43.89 -1.35
C GLY A 47 86.49 -43.43 -2.55
N THR A 48 86.11 -43.90 -3.74
CA THR A 48 86.80 -43.61 -5.01
C THR A 48 85.98 -42.78 -5.98
N ALA A 49 84.73 -42.45 -5.63
CA ALA A 49 83.79 -41.71 -6.47
C ALA A 49 83.73 -40.24 -6.02
N SER A 50 83.99 -39.33 -6.95
CA SER A 50 83.98 -37.88 -6.75
C SER A 50 83.72 -37.14 -8.05
N CYS A 51 83.03 -36.01 -7.99
CA CYS A 51 82.84 -35.17 -9.17
C CYS A 51 84.16 -34.56 -9.66
N GLY A 52 84.50 -34.78 -10.92
CA GLY A 52 85.71 -34.27 -11.56
C GLY A 52 86.87 -35.29 -11.60
N ASP A 53 86.61 -36.58 -11.36
CA ASP A 53 87.62 -37.64 -11.40
C ASP A 53 87.78 -38.30 -12.78
N GLY A 54 87.01 -37.84 -13.77
CA GLY A 54 87.05 -38.28 -15.15
C GLY A 54 86.23 -39.54 -15.44
N MET A 55 85.37 -39.98 -14.53
CA MET A 55 84.40 -41.06 -14.76
C MET A 55 83.01 -40.63 -14.29
N ILE A 56 81.98 -40.87 -15.10
CA ILE A 56 80.59 -40.62 -14.68
C ILE A 56 80.10 -41.75 -13.78
N GLN A 57 79.77 -41.44 -12.53
CA GLN A 57 79.28 -42.38 -11.53
C GLN A 57 77.74 -42.41 -11.50
N GLU A 58 77.16 -43.30 -12.31
CA GLU A 58 75.70 -43.47 -12.42
C GLU A 58 75.02 -43.80 -11.07
N ASP A 59 75.67 -44.63 -10.24
CA ASP A 59 75.16 -45.02 -8.92
C ASP A 59 75.04 -43.83 -7.94
N GLU A 60 75.79 -42.74 -8.19
CA GLU A 60 75.76 -41.48 -7.42
C GLU A 60 75.02 -40.36 -8.19
N ASN A 61 74.31 -40.71 -9.27
CA ASN A 61 73.51 -39.84 -10.12
C ASN A 61 74.29 -38.67 -10.77
N GLU A 62 75.55 -38.87 -11.12
CA GLU A 62 76.25 -37.92 -11.99
C GLU A 62 75.61 -37.90 -13.38
N GLN A 63 75.43 -36.71 -13.94
CA GLN A 63 74.99 -36.52 -15.33
C GLN A 63 76.18 -36.27 -16.27
N CYS A 64 77.30 -35.80 -15.72
CA CYS A 64 78.53 -35.44 -16.41
C CYS A 64 79.67 -35.42 -15.39
N ASP A 65 80.94 -35.52 -15.82
CA ASP A 65 82.13 -35.34 -14.99
C ASP A 65 83.11 -34.40 -15.70
N GLY A 66 83.24 -33.17 -15.19
CA GLY A 66 84.14 -32.16 -15.75
C GLY A 66 83.86 -31.86 -17.22
N SER A 67 84.72 -32.37 -18.12
CA SER A 67 84.55 -32.23 -19.58
C SER A 67 83.80 -33.39 -20.23
N ASP A 68 83.63 -34.50 -19.53
CA ASP A 68 82.84 -35.64 -19.99
C ASP A 68 81.35 -35.36 -19.75
N LEU A 69 80.61 -35.06 -20.81
CA LEU A 69 79.19 -34.70 -20.77
C LEU A 69 78.27 -35.88 -21.09
N ASP A 70 78.75 -37.12 -20.96
CA ASP A 70 78.02 -38.35 -21.34
C ASP A 70 77.52 -38.34 -22.80
N GLY A 71 78.30 -37.69 -23.69
CA GLY A 71 77.91 -37.49 -25.08
C GLY A 71 76.70 -36.57 -25.31
N GLN A 72 76.19 -35.90 -24.28
CA GLN A 72 75.10 -34.93 -24.39
C GLN A 72 75.59 -33.59 -24.93
N SER A 73 74.71 -32.89 -25.61
CA SER A 73 74.86 -31.50 -26.03
C SER A 73 73.55 -30.75 -25.79
N CYS A 74 73.53 -29.43 -25.96
CA CYS A 74 72.28 -28.67 -25.93
C CYS A 74 71.23 -29.28 -26.90
N GLN A 75 71.65 -29.74 -28.09
CA GLN A 75 70.77 -30.37 -29.08
C GLN A 75 70.17 -31.71 -28.64
N SER A 76 70.91 -32.53 -27.90
CA SER A 76 70.37 -33.79 -27.41
C SER A 76 69.43 -33.61 -26.22
N LEU A 77 69.50 -32.46 -25.53
CA LEU A 77 68.62 -32.04 -24.45
C LEU A 77 67.45 -31.16 -24.94
N GLU A 78 67.13 -31.20 -26.22
CA GLU A 78 66.01 -30.46 -26.88
C GLU A 78 66.20 -28.93 -27.01
N TYR A 79 67.44 -28.42 -26.93
CA TYR A 79 67.79 -27.01 -27.21
C TYR A 79 68.45 -26.86 -28.60
N GLU A 80 68.15 -25.83 -29.39
CA GLU A 80 68.64 -25.78 -30.79
C GLU A 80 70.15 -25.55 -30.94
N ARG A 81 70.75 -24.76 -30.04
CA ARG A 81 72.18 -24.39 -30.07
C ARG A 81 72.70 -23.98 -28.69
N GLY A 82 74.01 -23.83 -28.58
CA GLY A 82 74.68 -23.46 -27.33
C GLY A 82 75.82 -24.41 -26.99
N SER A 83 76.45 -24.20 -25.85
CA SER A 83 77.48 -25.10 -25.30
C SER A 83 76.99 -25.65 -23.98
N LEU A 84 76.84 -26.98 -23.90
CA LEU A 84 76.53 -27.66 -22.65
C LEU A 84 77.82 -27.74 -21.81
N SER A 85 77.74 -27.48 -20.52
CA SER A 85 78.87 -27.66 -19.60
C SER A 85 78.45 -28.45 -18.36
N CYS A 86 79.43 -28.88 -17.57
CA CYS A 86 79.19 -29.62 -16.33
C CYS A 86 79.41 -28.73 -15.13
N THR A 87 78.43 -28.69 -14.22
CA THR A 87 78.58 -27.99 -12.94
C THR A 87 79.56 -28.71 -12.02
N ALA A 88 80.07 -28.01 -10.99
CA ALA A 88 80.94 -28.60 -9.95
C ALA A 88 80.25 -29.67 -9.07
N GLY A 89 78.95 -29.89 -9.25
CA GLY A 89 78.18 -30.98 -8.64
C GLY A 89 77.76 -32.04 -9.65
N CYS A 90 78.43 -32.14 -10.80
CA CYS A 90 78.23 -33.17 -11.81
C CYS A 90 76.78 -33.26 -12.32
N ARG A 91 76.19 -32.09 -12.57
CA ARG A 91 74.90 -31.87 -13.25
C ARG A 91 75.11 -31.05 -14.52
N PHE A 92 74.27 -31.29 -15.53
CA PHE A 92 74.28 -30.49 -16.75
C PHE A 92 73.97 -29.02 -16.44
N ASP A 93 74.88 -28.14 -16.87
CA ASP A 93 74.68 -26.70 -16.88
C ASP A 93 74.14 -26.29 -18.26
N VAL A 94 72.84 -26.01 -18.31
CA VAL A 94 72.12 -25.61 -19.53
C VAL A 94 72.04 -24.09 -19.68
N THR A 95 72.73 -23.31 -18.86
CA THR A 95 72.59 -21.84 -18.85
C THR A 95 73.07 -21.21 -20.16
N ASP A 96 74.04 -21.84 -20.83
CA ASP A 96 74.55 -21.43 -22.15
C ASP A 96 73.85 -22.17 -23.32
N CYS A 97 72.82 -22.98 -23.03
CA CYS A 97 71.92 -23.55 -24.03
C CYS A 97 70.80 -22.56 -24.37
N VAL A 98 70.50 -22.38 -25.66
CA VAL A 98 69.44 -21.48 -26.14
C VAL A 98 68.21 -22.31 -26.50
N GLY A 99 67.12 -22.13 -25.76
CA GLY A 99 65.85 -22.82 -25.97
C GLY A 99 64.95 -22.14 -27.01
N SER A 100 64.01 -22.89 -27.56
CA SER A 100 62.95 -22.40 -28.45
C SER A 100 62.12 -21.27 -27.83
N GLY A 101 61.89 -20.17 -28.55
CA GLY A 101 61.03 -19.05 -28.13
C GLY A 101 61.77 -17.78 -27.76
N SER A 102 62.68 -17.31 -28.63
CA SER A 102 63.32 -16.00 -28.46
C SER A 102 62.66 -15.00 -29.38
N CYS A 103 62.06 -13.97 -28.80
CA CYS A 103 61.47 -12.89 -29.56
C CYS A 103 62.45 -12.28 -30.57
N GLY A 104 62.05 -12.24 -31.84
CA GLY A 104 62.83 -11.74 -32.97
C GLY A 104 63.36 -12.81 -33.92
N ASP A 105 62.79 -14.03 -33.91
CA ASP A 105 63.15 -15.13 -34.82
C ASP A 105 62.23 -15.25 -36.06
N PHE A 106 61.27 -14.34 -36.19
CA PHE A 106 60.26 -14.24 -37.25
C PHE A 106 59.24 -15.38 -37.30
N VAL A 107 59.08 -16.15 -36.23
CA VAL A 107 58.08 -17.23 -36.13
C VAL A 107 57.29 -17.09 -34.83
N ILE A 108 55.98 -16.82 -34.90
CA ILE A 108 55.15 -16.75 -33.70
C ILE A 108 55.03 -18.14 -33.06
N GLN A 109 55.58 -18.31 -31.86
CA GLN A 109 55.42 -19.52 -31.06
C GLN A 109 54.68 -19.24 -29.75
N VAL A 110 54.17 -20.25 -29.06
CA VAL A 110 53.56 -20.04 -27.73
C VAL A 110 54.69 -19.73 -26.74
N PRO A 111 54.67 -18.61 -25.99
CA PRO A 111 53.53 -17.72 -25.64
C PRO A 111 53.49 -16.33 -26.32
N GLU A 112 54.13 -16.15 -27.47
CA GLU A 112 54.22 -14.89 -28.22
C GLU A 112 52.87 -14.51 -28.87
N GLN A 113 52.58 -13.20 -28.91
CA GLN A 113 51.45 -12.66 -29.68
C GLN A 113 51.87 -12.24 -31.10
N CYS A 114 53.15 -11.97 -31.28
CA CYS A 114 53.80 -11.51 -32.51
C CYS A 114 55.29 -11.82 -32.45
N ASP A 115 56.00 -11.82 -33.58
CA ASP A 115 57.46 -11.85 -33.63
C ASP A 115 57.97 -10.92 -34.76
N GLY A 116 58.68 -9.85 -34.37
CA GLY A 116 59.23 -8.88 -35.32
C GLY A 116 58.12 -8.20 -36.14
N ASN A 117 58.02 -8.55 -37.43
CA ASN A 117 56.96 -8.03 -38.33
C ASN A 117 55.81 -9.03 -38.53
N GLU A 118 55.91 -10.24 -37.99
CA GLU A 118 54.84 -11.24 -38.04
C GLU A 118 53.86 -10.97 -36.89
N LEU A 119 52.66 -10.49 -37.23
CA LEU A 119 51.64 -10.02 -36.28
C LEU A 119 50.42 -10.96 -36.18
N ALA A 120 50.54 -12.21 -36.66
CA ALA A 120 49.44 -13.18 -36.73
C ALA A 120 48.24 -12.66 -37.55
N GLY A 121 48.49 -11.80 -38.53
CA GLY A 121 47.43 -11.13 -39.31
C GLY A 121 46.61 -10.10 -38.55
N GLN A 122 46.99 -9.75 -37.32
CA GLN A 122 46.32 -8.70 -36.54
C GLN A 122 46.71 -7.30 -37.04
N THR A 123 45.80 -6.35 -36.88
CA THR A 123 46.01 -4.93 -37.14
C THR A 123 45.40 -4.13 -35.99
N CYS A 124 45.72 -2.83 -35.88
CA CYS A 124 45.04 -1.96 -34.91
C CYS A 124 43.52 -2.03 -35.09
N GLN A 125 43.02 -2.04 -36.34
CA GLN A 125 41.58 -2.19 -36.65
C GLN A 125 41.02 -3.56 -36.25
N GLY A 126 41.77 -4.64 -36.48
CA GLY A 126 41.38 -5.98 -36.02
C GLY A 126 41.25 -6.10 -34.50
N LEU A 127 41.97 -5.24 -33.76
CA LEU A 127 41.96 -5.17 -32.30
C LEU A 127 41.02 -4.07 -31.75
N GLY A 128 40.21 -3.43 -32.60
CA GLY A 128 39.19 -2.45 -32.17
C GLY A 128 39.63 -0.99 -32.11
N TYR A 129 40.80 -0.64 -32.66
CA TYR A 129 41.25 0.75 -32.82
C TYR A 129 40.89 1.29 -34.21
N TYR A 130 40.68 2.60 -34.36
CA TYR A 130 40.29 3.17 -35.64
C TYR A 130 41.43 3.22 -36.66
N SER A 131 42.65 3.49 -36.20
CA SER A 131 43.81 3.65 -37.09
C SER A 131 45.13 3.35 -36.40
N GLY A 132 46.23 3.50 -37.15
CA GLY A 132 47.59 3.29 -36.67
C GLY A 132 48.25 2.05 -37.23
N THR A 133 49.46 1.79 -36.76
CA THR A 133 50.27 0.64 -37.16
C THR A 133 50.53 -0.21 -35.94
N LEU A 134 50.13 -1.48 -35.97
CA LEU A 134 50.37 -2.43 -34.89
C LEU A 134 51.86 -2.83 -34.90
N GLY A 135 52.54 -2.68 -33.76
CA GLY A 135 53.93 -3.09 -33.59
C GLY A 135 54.06 -4.39 -32.81
N CYS A 136 55.25 -4.99 -32.84
CA CYS A 136 55.64 -6.08 -31.95
C CYS A 136 56.79 -5.63 -31.05
N GLY A 137 56.59 -5.71 -29.74
CA GLY A 137 57.60 -5.33 -28.76
C GLY A 137 58.71 -6.38 -28.62
N ALA A 138 59.83 -5.99 -28.01
CA ALA A 138 60.96 -6.89 -27.78
C ALA A 138 60.66 -8.08 -26.82
N ASN A 139 59.48 -8.07 -26.20
CA ASN A 139 58.93 -9.15 -25.39
C ASN A 139 57.84 -9.96 -26.12
N CYS A 140 57.68 -9.75 -27.43
CA CYS A 140 56.72 -10.45 -28.28
C CYS A 140 55.26 -10.31 -27.83
N GLN A 141 54.95 -9.12 -27.31
CA GLN A 141 53.59 -8.64 -27.06
C GLN A 141 53.27 -7.53 -28.07
N PHE A 142 51.99 -7.38 -28.41
CA PHE A 142 51.57 -6.30 -29.29
C PHE A 142 51.87 -4.92 -28.67
N GLU A 143 52.53 -4.06 -29.45
CA GLU A 143 52.73 -2.65 -29.10
C GLU A 143 51.57 -1.82 -29.65
N LEU A 144 50.67 -1.41 -28.75
CA LEU A 144 49.47 -0.64 -29.08
C LEU A 144 49.70 0.87 -29.09
N GLY A 145 50.90 1.35 -28.72
CA GLY A 145 51.19 2.79 -28.59
C GLY A 145 51.11 3.57 -29.91
N SER A 146 51.16 2.88 -31.06
CA SER A 146 50.98 3.47 -32.38
C SER A 146 49.56 3.26 -32.95
N CYS A 147 48.68 2.56 -32.23
CA CYS A 147 47.25 2.47 -32.53
C CYS A 147 46.55 3.70 -31.95
N SER A 148 45.64 4.31 -32.71
CA SER A 148 45.01 5.59 -32.34
C SER A 148 43.50 5.50 -32.41
N GLY A 149 42.88 5.92 -31.32
CA GLY A 149 41.43 6.03 -31.11
C GLY A 149 40.73 4.68 -31.03
N ARG A 150 39.79 4.53 -30.10
CA ARG A 150 38.89 3.38 -30.02
C ARG A 150 37.64 3.74 -29.23
N CYS A 151 36.52 3.12 -29.60
CA CYS A 151 35.31 3.20 -28.79
C CYS A 151 35.57 2.65 -27.38
N GLY A 152 35.23 3.45 -26.38
CA GLY A 152 35.43 3.17 -24.96
C GLY A 152 36.79 3.60 -24.40
N ASP A 153 37.51 4.54 -25.03
CA ASP A 153 38.75 5.11 -24.48
C ASP A 153 38.55 6.38 -23.63
N GLY A 154 37.31 6.84 -23.51
CA GLY A 154 36.89 7.99 -22.73
C GLY A 154 36.92 9.32 -23.50
N ASN A 155 37.39 9.34 -24.74
CA ASN A 155 37.42 10.53 -25.59
C ASN A 155 36.43 10.38 -26.74
N ILE A 156 35.79 11.47 -27.16
CA ILE A 156 34.98 11.48 -28.38
C ILE A 156 35.87 11.88 -29.54
N ASP A 157 36.36 10.89 -30.28
CA ASP A 157 37.21 11.04 -31.45
C ASP A 157 36.39 11.43 -32.69
N THR A 158 35.98 12.70 -32.75
CA THR A 158 35.19 13.26 -33.86
C THR A 158 35.79 13.05 -35.26
N ILE A 159 37.11 12.87 -35.37
CA ILE A 159 37.80 12.52 -36.63
C ILE A 159 37.30 11.18 -37.19
N PHE A 160 36.91 10.25 -36.31
CA PHE A 160 36.34 8.95 -36.63
C PHE A 160 34.81 8.91 -36.51
N GLN A 161 34.17 10.07 -36.38
CA GLN A 161 32.71 10.25 -36.32
C GLN A 161 32.04 9.60 -35.09
N GLU A 162 32.76 9.48 -33.98
CA GLU A 162 32.12 9.15 -32.72
C GLU A 162 31.11 10.24 -32.32
N GLU A 163 29.89 9.83 -32.00
CA GLU A 163 28.89 10.70 -31.38
C GLU A 163 29.03 10.72 -29.86
N CYS A 164 29.55 9.64 -29.28
CA CYS A 164 29.75 9.44 -27.84
C CYS A 164 30.91 8.44 -27.59
N ASP A 165 31.39 8.33 -26.36
CA ASP A 165 32.33 7.27 -25.94
C ASP A 165 32.02 6.78 -24.52
N GLY A 166 31.51 5.55 -24.40
CA GLY A 166 31.18 4.96 -23.10
C GLY A 166 30.23 5.82 -22.27
N LEU A 167 30.72 6.46 -21.21
CA LEU A 167 29.96 7.39 -20.36
C LEU A 167 30.01 8.85 -20.85
N ASN A 168 30.90 9.17 -21.77
CA ASN A 168 31.00 10.48 -22.40
C ASN A 168 29.96 10.58 -23.52
N LEU A 169 28.72 10.93 -23.15
CA LEU A 169 27.58 11.02 -24.07
C LEU A 169 27.49 12.36 -24.82
N ASN A 170 28.57 13.13 -24.89
CA ASN A 170 28.59 14.44 -25.56
C ASN A 170 27.49 15.41 -25.08
N LEU A 171 27.15 15.36 -23.79
CA LEU A 171 26.05 16.12 -23.17
C LEU A 171 24.63 15.74 -23.66
N GLU A 172 24.49 14.71 -24.48
CA GLU A 172 23.20 14.15 -24.82
C GLU A 172 22.60 13.38 -23.64
N THR A 173 21.29 13.44 -23.53
CA THR A 173 20.47 12.76 -22.53
C THR A 173 19.21 12.26 -23.23
N CYS A 174 18.47 11.36 -22.59
CA CYS A 174 17.16 10.96 -23.13
C CYS A 174 16.24 12.18 -23.40
N VAL A 175 16.35 13.23 -22.58
CA VAL A 175 15.55 14.46 -22.72
C VAL A 175 15.93 15.26 -23.97
N THR A 176 17.22 15.43 -24.25
CA THR A 176 17.67 16.13 -25.48
C THR A 176 17.34 15.33 -26.74
N ARG A 177 17.16 14.02 -26.61
CA ARG A 177 16.73 13.09 -27.66
C ARG A 177 15.21 12.98 -27.84
N GLY A 178 14.42 13.73 -27.06
CA GLY A 178 12.96 13.81 -27.21
C GLY A 178 12.15 12.87 -26.31
N PHE A 179 12.79 12.14 -25.40
CA PHE A 179 12.12 11.32 -24.39
C PHE A 179 11.90 12.11 -23.09
N TYR A 180 11.01 11.65 -22.22
CA TYR A 180 10.78 12.33 -20.94
C TYR A 180 11.87 12.09 -19.89
N GLY A 181 12.69 11.04 -20.07
CA GLY A 181 13.74 10.66 -19.13
C GLY A 181 14.34 9.30 -19.45
N GLY A 182 14.97 8.68 -18.46
CA GLY A 182 15.65 7.40 -18.60
C GLY A 182 17.17 7.53 -18.62
N ALA A 183 17.84 6.41 -18.92
CA ALA A 183 19.29 6.34 -19.03
C ALA A 183 19.68 6.18 -20.50
N LEU A 184 20.36 7.19 -21.05
CA LEU A 184 20.95 7.13 -22.38
C LEU A 184 22.30 6.42 -22.27
N ALA A 185 22.61 5.53 -23.21
CA ALA A 185 23.91 4.89 -23.29
C ALA A 185 24.55 5.15 -24.65
N CYS A 186 25.87 5.04 -24.71
CA CYS A 186 26.59 5.05 -25.97
C CYS A 186 26.53 3.66 -26.60
N GLY A 187 26.25 3.57 -27.91
CA GLY A 187 26.29 2.31 -28.65
C GLY A 187 27.69 1.70 -28.64
N GLU A 188 27.79 0.37 -28.82
CA GLU A 188 29.07 -0.34 -28.80
C GLU A 188 30.02 0.08 -29.94
N ASP A 189 29.49 0.73 -30.98
CA ASP A 189 30.25 1.27 -32.09
C ASP A 189 30.62 2.75 -31.91
N CYS A 190 30.12 3.42 -30.86
CA CYS A 190 30.25 4.85 -30.62
C CYS A 190 29.69 5.76 -31.73
N LEU A 191 29.02 5.21 -32.74
CA LEU A 191 28.44 5.95 -33.87
C LEU A 191 26.96 6.30 -33.65
N SER A 192 26.36 5.79 -32.58
CA SER A 192 24.96 6.01 -32.24
C SER A 192 24.73 5.92 -30.74
N TYR A 193 23.60 6.47 -30.29
CA TYR A 193 23.14 6.30 -28.92
C TYR A 193 22.23 5.08 -28.80
N ASP A 194 22.41 4.33 -27.72
CA ASP A 194 21.45 3.32 -27.29
C ASP A 194 20.34 3.99 -26.46
N GLU A 195 19.17 4.12 -27.09
CA GLU A 195 17.98 4.75 -26.52
C GLU A 195 17.06 3.74 -25.80
N THR A 196 17.46 2.47 -25.68
CA THR A 196 16.62 1.43 -25.06
C THR A 196 16.28 1.78 -23.61
N GLY A 197 17.21 2.42 -22.89
CA GLY A 197 16.99 2.93 -21.53
C GLY A 197 16.15 4.20 -21.45
N CYS A 198 15.96 4.92 -22.56
CA CYS A 198 15.11 6.11 -22.67
C CYS A 198 13.64 5.74 -22.91
N ALA A 199 13.39 4.70 -23.70
CA ALA A 199 12.05 4.21 -24.02
C ALA A 199 11.21 3.85 -22.77
N VAL A 200 11.86 3.55 -21.64
CA VAL A 200 11.19 3.27 -20.35
C VAL A 200 10.40 4.47 -19.83
N ALA A 201 10.88 5.69 -20.05
CA ALA A 201 10.18 6.91 -19.63
C ALA A 201 9.09 7.34 -20.62
N GLY A 202 9.09 6.78 -21.83
CA GLY A 202 8.19 7.16 -22.92
C GLY A 202 8.57 8.48 -23.59
N PHE A 203 7.85 8.81 -24.64
CA PHE A 203 7.95 10.06 -25.39
C PHE A 203 6.63 10.39 -26.07
N CYS A 204 6.43 11.66 -26.43
CA CYS A 204 5.23 12.06 -27.15
C CYS A 204 5.17 11.43 -28.55
N GLY A 205 4.12 10.66 -28.81
CA GLY A 205 3.90 9.93 -30.06
C GLY A 205 4.28 8.45 -29.98
N ASP A 206 4.47 7.89 -28.79
CA ASP A 206 4.82 6.46 -28.60
C ASP A 206 3.58 5.53 -28.53
N GLY A 207 2.39 6.11 -28.66
CA GLY A 207 1.10 5.44 -28.62
C GLY A 207 0.56 5.18 -27.21
N THR A 208 1.30 5.59 -26.17
CA THR A 208 0.90 5.52 -24.76
C THR A 208 0.78 6.93 -24.23
N ILE A 209 -0.20 7.18 -23.36
CA ILE A 209 -0.30 8.49 -22.72
C ILE A 209 0.44 8.44 -21.39
N GLN A 210 1.29 9.42 -21.18
CA GLN A 210 2.14 9.62 -20.01
C GLN A 210 1.65 10.81 -19.15
N PRO A 211 0.56 10.70 -18.35
CA PRO A 211 0.02 11.84 -17.61
C PRO A 211 1.02 12.44 -16.60
N ALA A 212 1.93 11.63 -16.08
CA ALA A 212 2.97 12.07 -15.15
C ALA A 212 3.93 13.11 -15.76
N TYR A 213 4.04 13.12 -17.10
CA TYR A 213 4.85 14.07 -17.86
C TYR A 213 4.01 15.16 -18.54
N GLY A 214 2.72 15.25 -18.22
CA GLY A 214 1.83 16.33 -18.68
C GLY A 214 1.17 16.11 -20.03
N GLU A 215 1.26 14.90 -20.60
CA GLU A 215 0.55 14.57 -21.84
C GLU A 215 -0.97 14.59 -21.63
N GLN A 216 -1.66 15.27 -22.54
CA GLN A 216 -3.11 15.25 -22.63
C GLN A 216 -3.60 14.14 -23.57
N CYS A 217 -2.79 13.83 -24.59
CA CYS A 217 -3.02 12.84 -25.63
C CYS A 217 -1.67 12.31 -26.15
N ASP A 218 -1.69 11.24 -26.94
CA ASP A 218 -0.52 10.72 -27.65
C ASP A 218 -0.92 10.24 -29.05
N GLY A 219 -0.51 10.96 -30.10
CA GLY A 219 -0.84 10.61 -31.47
C GLY A 219 -2.36 10.47 -31.71
N ALA A 220 -2.84 9.23 -31.90
CA ALA A 220 -4.28 8.94 -32.05
C ALA A 220 -4.99 8.62 -30.72
N ALA A 221 -4.24 8.41 -29.64
CA ALA A 221 -4.78 8.16 -28.31
C ALA A 221 -5.24 9.49 -27.68
N LEU A 222 -6.56 9.70 -27.62
CA LEU A 222 -7.18 10.91 -27.04
C LEU A 222 -7.92 10.61 -25.71
N GLN A 223 -7.80 9.41 -25.13
CA GLN A 223 -8.56 8.95 -23.95
C GLN A 223 -10.09 9.11 -24.06
N GLY A 224 -10.64 9.06 -25.28
CA GLY A 224 -12.06 9.31 -25.51
C GLY A 224 -12.48 10.77 -25.36
N ALA A 225 -11.52 11.70 -25.23
CA ALA A 225 -11.79 13.12 -25.33
C ALA A 225 -12.31 13.47 -26.73
N THR A 226 -13.27 14.37 -26.75
CA THR A 226 -13.92 14.93 -27.94
C THR A 226 -14.05 16.44 -27.72
N CYS A 227 -14.31 17.21 -28.78
CA CYS A 227 -14.63 18.63 -28.63
C CYS A 227 -15.81 18.84 -27.66
N ALA A 228 -16.83 17.97 -27.71
CA ALA A 228 -17.96 17.99 -26.80
C ALA A 228 -17.56 17.79 -25.33
N SER A 229 -16.73 16.78 -25.03
CA SER A 229 -16.30 16.52 -23.65
C SER A 229 -15.38 17.61 -23.10
N LEU A 230 -14.71 18.37 -23.98
CA LEU A 230 -13.87 19.52 -23.61
C LEU A 230 -14.66 20.83 -23.50
N GLY A 231 -15.99 20.79 -23.69
CA GLY A 231 -16.88 21.94 -23.51
C GLY A 231 -16.95 22.89 -24.71
N TYR A 232 -16.53 22.44 -25.89
CA TYR A 232 -16.61 23.23 -27.12
C TYR A 232 -17.95 23.05 -27.84
N TYR A 233 -18.39 24.09 -28.55
CA TYR A 233 -19.70 24.10 -29.21
C TYR A 233 -19.73 23.26 -30.50
N ASN A 234 -18.61 23.17 -31.24
CA ASN A 234 -18.54 22.27 -32.40
C ASN A 234 -18.29 20.82 -31.96
N THR A 235 -19.36 20.17 -31.51
CA THR A 235 -19.32 18.79 -31.00
C THR A 235 -18.96 17.73 -32.04
N VAL A 236 -19.06 18.05 -33.33
CA VAL A 236 -18.66 17.17 -34.45
C VAL A 236 -17.25 17.46 -34.99
N GLY A 237 -16.55 18.44 -34.40
CA GLY A 237 -15.18 18.77 -34.76
C GLY A 237 -14.20 17.63 -34.47
N ILE A 238 -13.13 17.58 -35.25
CA ILE A 238 -12.06 16.58 -35.12
C ILE A 238 -11.05 17.10 -34.09
N LEU A 239 -11.08 16.50 -32.89
CA LEU A 239 -10.02 16.67 -31.90
C LEU A 239 -8.79 15.85 -32.33
N ALA A 240 -7.62 16.48 -32.41
CA ALA A 240 -6.37 15.80 -32.72
C ALA A 240 -5.34 15.99 -31.60
N CYS A 241 -4.23 15.27 -31.68
CA CYS A 241 -3.09 15.44 -30.78
C CYS A 241 -1.94 16.13 -31.49
N ARG A 242 -1.37 17.16 -30.85
CA ARG A 242 -0.18 17.87 -31.37
C ARG A 242 1.10 17.08 -31.06
N ALA A 243 2.18 17.46 -31.73
CA ALA A 243 3.51 16.86 -31.51
C ALA A 243 4.10 17.15 -30.11
N ASP A 244 3.50 18.07 -29.36
CA ASP A 244 3.82 18.35 -27.94
C ASP A 244 2.84 17.67 -26.97
N CYS A 245 2.00 16.74 -27.47
CA CYS A 245 1.04 15.97 -26.70
C CYS A 245 -0.04 16.80 -26.00
N THR A 246 -0.29 18.00 -26.51
CA THR A 246 -1.47 18.81 -26.18
C THR A 246 -2.60 18.58 -27.18
N TYR A 247 -3.83 18.78 -26.73
CA TYR A 247 -4.98 18.69 -27.63
C TYR A 247 -4.95 19.79 -28.70
N ASP A 248 -5.08 19.41 -29.97
CA ASP A 248 -5.38 20.35 -31.04
C ASP A 248 -6.90 20.58 -31.13
N VAL A 249 -7.32 21.74 -30.63
CA VAL A 249 -8.72 22.16 -30.58
C VAL A 249 -9.11 23.06 -31.76
N SER A 250 -8.26 23.19 -32.77
CA SER A 250 -8.50 24.13 -33.89
C SER A 250 -9.80 23.87 -34.65
N ASP A 251 -10.29 22.63 -34.69
CA ASP A 251 -11.57 22.26 -35.32
C ASP A 251 -12.76 22.24 -34.33
N CYS A 252 -12.51 22.45 -33.03
CA CYS A 252 -13.55 22.43 -32.00
C CYS A 252 -14.36 23.73 -31.90
N GLY A 253 -13.94 24.81 -32.56
CA GLY A 253 -14.66 26.10 -32.55
C GLY A 253 -14.55 26.84 -31.21
N ALA A 254 -15.57 27.63 -30.89
CA ALA A 254 -15.65 28.42 -29.66
C ALA A 254 -16.10 27.59 -28.44
N ARG A 255 -15.95 28.17 -27.25
CA ARG A 255 -16.39 27.58 -25.98
C ARG A 255 -16.67 28.65 -24.94
N CYS A 256 -17.50 28.30 -23.96
CA CYS A 256 -17.71 29.15 -22.81
C CYS A 256 -16.40 29.41 -22.04
N GLY A 257 -16.14 30.68 -21.77
CA GLY A 257 -14.94 31.17 -21.08
C GLY A 257 -13.76 31.47 -21.99
N ASP A 258 -13.96 31.66 -23.30
CA ASP A 258 -12.90 32.03 -24.24
C ASP A 258 -12.70 33.55 -24.40
N SER A 259 -13.37 34.33 -23.54
CA SER A 259 -13.36 35.80 -23.47
C SER A 259 -14.13 36.50 -24.61
N THR A 260 -14.70 35.75 -25.55
CA THR A 260 -15.58 36.25 -26.60
C THR A 260 -17.02 35.85 -26.27
N VAL A 261 -18.01 36.66 -26.63
CA VAL A 261 -19.42 36.26 -26.49
C VAL A 261 -19.92 35.73 -27.83
N ASP A 262 -19.94 34.41 -27.99
CA ASP A 262 -20.31 33.72 -29.23
C ASP A 262 -21.82 33.55 -29.34
N VAL A 263 -22.51 34.65 -29.65
CA VAL A 263 -23.98 34.72 -29.77
C VAL A 263 -24.53 33.70 -30.79
N GLY A 264 -23.74 33.38 -31.83
CA GLY A 264 -24.11 32.37 -32.84
C GLY A 264 -24.23 30.96 -32.29
N ASP A 265 -23.51 30.67 -31.21
CA ASP A 265 -23.49 29.39 -30.50
C ASP A 265 -24.36 29.40 -29.22
N GLY A 266 -25.09 30.51 -28.99
CA GLY A 266 -26.10 30.61 -27.93
C GLY A 266 -25.62 31.26 -26.63
N GLU A 267 -24.41 31.83 -26.61
CA GLU A 267 -23.90 32.56 -25.44
C GLU A 267 -24.64 33.89 -25.21
N GLN A 268 -24.93 34.16 -23.94
CA GLN A 268 -25.44 35.46 -23.48
C GLN A 268 -24.32 36.35 -22.91
N CYS A 269 -23.27 35.72 -22.39
CA CYS A 269 -22.12 36.33 -21.75
C CYS A 269 -20.95 35.33 -21.77
N ASP A 270 -19.74 35.80 -21.49
CA ASP A 270 -18.54 34.95 -21.35
C ASP A 270 -17.73 35.43 -20.14
N GLY A 271 -17.76 34.65 -19.05
CA GLY A 271 -17.06 34.99 -17.82
C GLY A 271 -17.45 36.38 -17.26
N GLN A 272 -16.54 37.34 -17.38
CA GLN A 272 -16.80 38.74 -16.98
C GLN A 272 -17.38 39.62 -18.10
N ASN A 273 -17.32 39.15 -19.35
CA ASN A 273 -17.87 39.83 -20.51
C ASN A 273 -19.39 39.60 -20.57
N LEU A 274 -20.15 40.52 -19.97
CA LEU A 274 -21.62 40.45 -19.93
C LEU A 274 -22.30 41.04 -21.18
N SER A 275 -21.56 41.32 -22.26
CA SER A 275 -22.08 41.99 -23.48
C SER A 275 -22.82 43.30 -23.20
N GLY A 276 -22.40 44.03 -22.14
CA GLY A 276 -23.04 45.27 -21.72
C GLY A 276 -24.39 45.10 -21.01
N ALA A 277 -24.83 43.87 -20.76
CA ALA A 277 -26.01 43.61 -19.96
C ALA A 277 -25.75 43.93 -18.48
N THR A 278 -26.75 44.48 -17.83
CA THR A 278 -26.82 44.67 -16.39
C THR A 278 -28.15 44.14 -15.88
N CYS A 279 -28.28 43.98 -14.56
CA CYS A 279 -29.57 43.65 -13.95
C CYS A 279 -30.66 44.63 -14.42
N GLN A 280 -30.36 45.92 -14.53
CA GLN A 280 -31.30 46.95 -14.98
C GLN A 280 -31.72 46.75 -16.45
N THR A 281 -30.79 46.42 -17.36
CA THR A 281 -31.13 46.20 -18.77
C THR A 281 -31.94 44.92 -18.98
N LEU A 282 -31.86 43.97 -18.05
CA LEU A 282 -32.65 42.72 -18.03
C LEU A 282 -33.99 42.86 -17.29
N GLY A 283 -34.36 44.07 -16.83
CA GLY A 283 -35.66 44.35 -16.22
C GLY A 283 -35.69 44.37 -14.69
N PHE A 284 -34.54 44.18 -14.01
CA PHE A 284 -34.43 44.26 -12.56
C PHE A 284 -34.13 45.71 -12.13
N GLY A 285 -35.20 46.46 -11.86
CA GLY A 285 -35.13 47.92 -11.72
C GLY A 285 -34.30 48.44 -10.53
N ALA A 286 -34.12 47.67 -9.46
CA ALA A 286 -33.27 48.07 -8.32
C ALA A 286 -31.78 47.81 -8.58
N GLY A 287 -31.44 47.15 -9.70
CA GLY A 287 -30.08 46.82 -10.05
C GLY A 287 -29.62 45.51 -9.41
N GLY A 288 -28.41 45.50 -8.87
CA GLY A 288 -27.73 44.28 -8.40
C GLY A 288 -26.51 43.93 -9.26
N SER A 289 -25.86 42.82 -8.93
CA SER A 289 -24.68 42.33 -9.65
C SER A 289 -25.11 41.21 -10.60
N LEU A 290 -25.00 41.48 -11.91
CA LEU A 290 -25.20 40.45 -12.94
C LEU A 290 -23.89 39.67 -13.08
N SER A 291 -23.97 38.34 -13.15
CA SER A 291 -22.80 37.48 -13.40
C SER A 291 -23.10 36.50 -14.54
N CYS A 292 -22.06 35.91 -15.10
CA CYS A 292 -22.18 34.86 -16.11
C CYS A 292 -22.04 33.48 -15.47
N SER A 293 -22.91 32.54 -15.82
CA SER A 293 -22.81 31.15 -15.37
C SER A 293 -21.70 30.40 -16.13
N SER A 294 -21.33 29.21 -15.65
CA SER A 294 -20.37 28.33 -16.35
C SER A 294 -20.92 27.74 -17.66
N SER A 295 -22.20 27.98 -17.97
CA SER A 295 -22.84 27.62 -19.24
C SER A 295 -23.10 28.86 -20.11
N CYS A 296 -22.42 29.98 -19.84
CA CYS A 296 -22.49 31.23 -20.61
C CYS A 296 -23.91 31.82 -20.72
N THR A 297 -24.69 31.64 -19.66
CA THR A 297 -26.02 32.25 -19.47
C THR A 297 -25.98 33.28 -18.35
N PHE A 298 -26.83 34.30 -18.42
CA PHE A 298 -26.93 35.30 -17.37
C PHE A 298 -27.42 34.67 -16.07
N ASN A 299 -26.64 34.84 -15.00
CA ASN A 299 -27.07 34.53 -13.65
C ASN A 299 -27.67 35.78 -12.99
N THR A 300 -28.99 35.77 -12.86
CA THR A 300 -29.79 36.87 -12.31
C THR A 300 -30.05 36.75 -10.80
N SER A 301 -29.46 35.77 -10.11
CA SER A 301 -29.75 35.51 -8.69
C SER A 301 -29.37 36.65 -7.75
N ALA A 302 -28.46 37.53 -8.18
CA ALA A 302 -28.03 38.72 -7.44
C ALA A 302 -28.59 40.03 -8.04
N CYS A 303 -29.59 39.93 -8.92
CA CYS A 303 -30.36 41.06 -9.40
C CYS A 303 -31.58 41.31 -8.49
N SER A 304 -31.85 42.58 -8.17
CA SER A 304 -32.93 43.01 -7.29
C SER A 304 -33.99 43.79 -8.09
N ASN A 305 -35.27 43.54 -7.82
CA ASN A 305 -36.37 44.27 -8.47
C ASN A 305 -36.79 45.51 -7.65
N ASN A 306 -37.13 46.62 -8.31
CA ASN A 306 -37.42 47.95 -7.69
C ASN A 306 -38.77 48.08 -6.99
N THR A 307 -39.47 46.97 -6.80
CA THR A 307 -40.79 46.93 -6.13
C THR A 307 -40.78 46.03 -4.92
N CYS A 308 -39.78 45.15 -4.80
CA CYS A 308 -39.65 44.28 -3.64
C CYS A 308 -38.79 44.90 -2.53
N GLY A 309 -39.29 44.82 -1.30
CA GLY A 309 -38.65 45.34 -0.10
C GLY A 309 -39.04 46.79 0.22
N ASP A 310 -40.10 47.33 -0.40
CA ASP A 310 -40.62 48.67 -0.09
C ASP A 310 -41.68 48.67 1.04
N GLY A 311 -42.04 47.49 1.53
CA GLY A 311 -43.00 47.26 2.59
C GLY A 311 -44.45 47.25 2.12
N THR A 312 -44.70 47.30 0.81
CA THR A 312 -46.04 47.30 0.21
C THR A 312 -46.16 46.20 -0.85
N ILE A 313 -47.22 45.40 -0.80
CA ILE A 313 -47.49 44.42 -1.86
C ILE A 313 -47.97 45.17 -3.09
N ASN A 314 -47.14 45.29 -4.13
CA ASN A 314 -47.49 45.96 -5.36
C ASN A 314 -46.93 45.21 -6.59
N GLY A 315 -47.29 45.64 -7.81
CA GLY A 315 -46.77 45.02 -9.04
C GLY A 315 -46.99 43.50 -9.10
N THR A 316 -45.89 42.73 -9.03
CA THR A 316 -45.85 41.26 -9.07
C THR A 316 -45.56 40.61 -7.72
N ASP A 317 -45.54 41.37 -6.62
CA ASP A 317 -45.23 40.85 -5.30
C ASP A 317 -46.31 39.90 -4.79
N GLN A 318 -45.88 38.77 -4.25
CA GLN A 318 -46.76 37.87 -3.50
C GLN A 318 -46.85 38.28 -2.03
N CYS A 319 -45.76 38.85 -1.49
CA CYS A 319 -45.60 39.42 -0.16
C CYS A 319 -44.52 40.51 -0.19
N ASP A 320 -44.50 41.46 0.75
CA ASP A 320 -43.40 42.43 0.87
C ASP A 320 -43.23 42.93 2.31
N CYS A 321 -42.08 42.59 2.92
CA CYS A 321 -41.83 42.86 4.34
C CYS A 321 -40.85 44.01 4.59
N GLY A 322 -40.66 44.84 3.57
CA GLY A 322 -39.65 45.89 3.59
C GLY A 322 -38.25 45.30 3.60
N SER A 323 -37.32 45.95 4.29
CA SER A 323 -35.98 45.41 4.55
C SER A 323 -35.92 44.43 5.75
N SER A 324 -37.07 43.94 6.23
CA SER A 324 -37.18 43.11 7.45
C SER A 324 -37.59 41.68 7.12
N SER A 325 -36.94 40.71 7.76
CA SER A 325 -37.28 39.27 7.73
C SER A 325 -38.36 38.91 8.76
N SER A 326 -39.33 39.79 8.98
CA SER A 326 -40.44 39.56 9.92
C SER A 326 -41.64 40.35 9.44
N CYS A 327 -42.51 39.68 8.72
CA CYS A 327 -43.66 40.27 8.08
C CYS A 327 -44.84 40.50 9.04
N THR A 328 -45.56 41.60 8.83
CA THR A 328 -46.91 41.73 9.36
C THR A 328 -47.91 40.94 8.50
N SER A 329 -49.09 40.59 9.04
CA SER A 329 -50.11 39.90 8.25
C SER A 329 -50.56 40.68 7.01
N ALA A 330 -50.50 42.02 7.04
CA ALA A 330 -50.80 42.84 5.86
C ALA A 330 -49.75 42.68 4.76
N GLN A 331 -48.47 42.56 5.15
CA GLN A 331 -47.32 42.38 4.25
C GLN A 331 -47.25 40.97 3.64
N LEU A 332 -47.96 39.99 4.22
CA LEU A 332 -48.19 38.66 3.64
C LEU A 332 -49.52 38.54 2.88
N GLY A 333 -50.26 39.65 2.71
CA GLY A 333 -51.56 39.63 2.04
C GLY A 333 -52.63 38.83 2.79
N GLY A 334 -52.49 38.73 4.11
CA GLY A 334 -53.37 37.93 4.98
C GLY A 334 -53.20 36.41 4.84
N LYS A 335 -52.15 35.95 4.14
CA LYS A 335 -51.85 34.52 3.99
C LYS A 335 -51.17 33.99 5.24
N THR A 336 -51.32 32.67 5.42
CA THR A 336 -50.67 31.86 6.46
C THR A 336 -50.16 30.58 5.80
N CYS A 337 -49.35 29.78 6.50
CA CYS A 337 -48.87 28.49 5.97
C CYS A 337 -50.01 27.61 5.42
N ALA A 338 -51.17 27.58 6.11
CA ALA A 338 -52.35 26.83 5.69
C ALA A 338 -52.97 27.30 4.34
N SER A 339 -52.51 28.42 3.79
CA SER A 339 -52.91 28.91 2.47
C SER A 339 -52.21 28.19 1.31
N PHE A 340 -51.21 27.34 1.60
CA PHE A 340 -50.37 26.67 0.61
C PHE A 340 -50.44 25.15 0.77
N THR A 341 -50.21 24.46 -0.34
CA THR A 341 -50.11 23.00 -0.39
C THR A 341 -48.68 22.58 -0.09
N SER A 342 -48.52 21.67 0.87
CA SER A 342 -47.25 21.03 1.23
C SER A 342 -46.80 20.02 0.16
N PRO A 343 -45.52 19.59 0.18
CA PRO A 343 -45.04 18.49 -0.65
C PRO A 343 -45.83 17.18 -0.51
N ALA A 344 -46.47 16.94 0.65
CA ALA A 344 -47.35 15.79 0.88
C ALA A 344 -48.71 15.89 0.17
N GLY A 345 -49.01 17.01 -0.51
CA GLY A 345 -50.25 17.22 -1.26
C GLY A 345 -51.44 17.70 -0.42
N SER A 346 -51.29 17.77 0.91
CA SER A 346 -52.21 18.42 1.85
C SER A 346 -51.79 19.87 2.13
N ALA A 347 -52.67 20.68 2.72
CA ALA A 347 -52.27 22.02 3.20
C ALA A 347 -51.25 21.90 4.36
N TYR A 348 -50.36 22.90 4.52
CA TYR A 348 -49.49 22.96 5.71
C TYR A 348 -50.34 23.03 6.99
N ALA A 349 -49.90 22.33 8.03
CA ALA A 349 -50.61 22.25 9.30
C ALA A 349 -50.45 23.53 10.13
N GLY A 350 -49.31 24.21 10.01
CA GLY A 350 -49.03 25.44 10.75
C GLY A 350 -47.64 25.99 10.47
N GLY A 351 -47.15 26.81 11.39
CA GLY A 351 -45.82 27.42 11.33
C GLY A 351 -45.82 28.92 11.01
N ALA A 352 -44.62 29.46 10.83
CA ALA A 352 -44.40 30.87 10.53
C ALA A 352 -44.21 31.04 9.02
N LEU A 353 -45.20 31.63 8.37
CA LEU A 353 -45.09 32.08 6.98
C LEU A 353 -44.29 33.38 6.96
N ASP A 354 -43.27 33.47 6.11
CA ASP A 354 -42.47 34.67 5.93
C ASP A 354 -42.38 35.05 4.44
N CYS A 355 -41.58 36.06 4.13
CA CYS A 355 -41.33 36.52 2.76
C CYS A 355 -39.83 36.59 2.49
N LEU A 356 -39.40 36.24 1.28
CA LEU A 356 -37.99 36.35 0.86
C LEU A 356 -37.56 37.81 0.55
N SER A 357 -38.21 38.80 1.17
CA SER A 357 -37.84 40.22 1.11
C SER A 357 -36.46 40.48 1.72
N PRO A 358 -35.73 41.51 1.26
CA PRO A 358 -36.08 42.46 0.19
C PRO A 358 -35.70 41.95 -1.21
N ASN A 359 -35.14 40.74 -1.34
CA ASN A 359 -34.52 40.28 -2.58
C ASN A 359 -35.54 39.69 -3.55
N ASN A 360 -36.53 38.96 -3.02
CA ASN A 360 -37.52 38.25 -3.80
C ASN A 360 -38.86 38.20 -3.05
N CYS A 361 -39.88 38.89 -3.54
CA CYS A 361 -41.15 39.10 -2.85
C CYS A 361 -42.11 37.91 -3.02
N SER A 362 -41.55 36.71 -2.89
CA SER A 362 -42.25 35.42 -2.87
C SER A 362 -42.32 34.88 -1.45
N PHE A 363 -43.37 34.11 -1.17
CA PHE A 363 -43.55 33.49 0.15
C PHE A 363 -42.40 32.55 0.51
N ASP A 364 -41.90 32.69 1.74
CA ASP A 364 -40.99 31.73 2.36
C ASP A 364 -41.78 30.74 3.20
N LEU A 365 -41.75 29.47 2.78
CA LEU A 365 -42.44 28.36 3.43
C LEU A 365 -41.52 27.56 4.36
N ALA A 366 -40.26 27.96 4.52
CA ALA A 366 -39.29 27.19 5.33
C ALA A 366 -39.67 27.10 6.81
N GLY A 367 -40.42 28.09 7.33
CA GLY A 367 -40.97 28.08 8.68
C GLY A 367 -42.32 27.37 8.83
N CYS A 368 -42.87 26.83 7.74
CA CYS A 368 -44.13 26.08 7.74
C CYS A 368 -43.88 24.58 7.95
N TYR A 369 -44.70 23.95 8.78
CA TYR A 369 -44.65 22.51 9.02
C TYR A 369 -45.93 21.82 8.53
N TYR A 370 -45.80 20.53 8.21
CA TYR A 370 -46.90 19.72 7.70
C TYR A 370 -46.70 18.27 8.07
N CYS A 371 -47.81 17.55 8.15
CA CYS A 371 -47.77 16.13 8.43
C CYS A 371 -47.03 15.34 7.34
N GLY A 372 -45.98 14.65 7.73
CA GLY A 372 -45.04 13.89 6.90
C GLY A 372 -43.71 14.59 6.65
N ASP A 373 -43.36 15.64 7.40
CA ASP A 373 -42.09 16.36 7.24
C ASP A 373 -40.92 15.78 8.06
N GLY A 374 -41.20 14.74 8.85
CA GLY A 374 -40.26 13.99 9.66
C GLY A 374 -40.04 14.55 11.07
N LYS A 375 -40.78 15.56 11.50
CA LYS A 375 -40.71 16.14 12.85
C LYS A 375 -42.08 16.12 13.51
N ILE A 376 -42.12 15.94 14.83
CA ILE A 376 -43.37 16.04 15.58
C ILE A 376 -43.59 17.50 15.94
N ASP A 377 -44.40 18.20 15.15
CA ASP A 377 -44.67 19.62 15.31
C ASP A 377 -45.86 19.91 16.25
N PRO A 378 -46.04 21.17 16.70
CA PRO A 378 -47.15 21.53 17.58
C PRO A 378 -48.52 21.13 17.01
N GLY A 379 -49.21 20.22 17.69
CA GLY A 379 -50.52 19.70 17.28
C GLY A 379 -50.48 18.31 16.66
N GLU A 380 -49.30 17.75 16.44
CA GLU A 380 -49.10 16.39 15.94
C GLU A 380 -48.84 15.42 17.10
N ALA A 381 -49.39 14.20 16.98
CA ALA A 381 -49.08 13.12 17.92
C ALA A 381 -47.85 12.32 17.46
N CYS A 382 -47.61 12.30 16.15
CA CYS A 382 -46.51 11.64 15.47
C CYS A 382 -46.32 12.29 14.09
N ASP A 383 -45.19 12.03 13.43
CA ASP A 383 -44.96 12.39 12.03
C ASP A 383 -44.17 11.30 11.32
N GLY A 384 -44.77 10.66 10.32
CA GLY A 384 -44.10 9.60 9.56
C GLY A 384 -43.56 8.48 10.46
N ALA A 385 -42.23 8.39 10.56
CA ALA A 385 -41.54 7.45 11.44
C ALA A 385 -41.26 8.00 12.87
N ALA A 386 -41.40 9.31 13.07
CA ALA A 386 -41.26 9.95 14.37
C ALA A 386 -42.52 9.71 15.21
N LEU A 387 -42.53 8.63 16.01
CA LEU A 387 -43.66 8.25 16.87
C LEU A 387 -43.58 8.83 18.30
N GLY A 388 -42.59 9.67 18.60
CA GLY A 388 -42.48 10.34 19.90
C GLY A 388 -42.26 9.36 21.05
N ASN A 389 -41.52 8.26 20.79
CA ASN A 389 -41.31 7.13 21.69
C ASN A 389 -42.59 6.41 22.12
N GLN A 390 -43.72 6.64 21.45
CA GLN A 390 -44.93 5.86 21.69
C GLN A 390 -44.86 4.53 20.96
N THR A 391 -45.39 3.50 21.61
CA THR A 391 -45.56 2.14 21.09
C THR A 391 -47.02 1.73 21.28
N CYS A 392 -47.42 0.60 20.69
CA CYS A 392 -48.75 0.04 20.97
C CYS A 392 -48.95 -0.18 22.49
N ILE A 393 -47.91 -0.65 23.19
CA ILE A 393 -47.91 -0.85 24.64
C ILE A 393 -48.03 0.47 25.40
N GLY A 394 -47.28 1.49 24.99
CA GLY A 394 -47.39 2.83 25.58
C GLY A 394 -48.80 3.43 25.47
N LEU A 395 -49.59 3.00 24.48
CA LEU A 395 -50.98 3.38 24.27
C LEU A 395 -52.02 2.42 24.88
N GLY A 396 -51.58 1.38 25.62
CA GLY A 396 -52.44 0.44 26.33
C GLY A 396 -52.88 -0.79 25.54
N PHE A 397 -52.19 -1.13 24.44
CA PHE A 397 -52.36 -2.39 23.71
C PHE A 397 -51.35 -3.43 24.20
N VAL A 398 -51.59 -4.72 23.94
CA VAL A 398 -50.69 -5.77 24.45
C VAL A 398 -49.45 -5.93 23.57
N SER A 399 -49.60 -5.78 22.24
CA SER A 399 -48.47 -5.88 21.31
C SER A 399 -48.81 -5.22 19.96
N GLY A 400 -47.95 -5.40 18.95
CA GLY A 400 -48.18 -4.94 17.58
C GLY A 400 -47.35 -3.72 17.17
N ASN A 401 -47.57 -3.26 15.93
CA ASN A 401 -46.77 -2.20 15.33
C ASN A 401 -47.57 -0.90 15.21
N LEU A 402 -47.14 0.13 15.96
CA LEU A 402 -47.71 1.47 15.89
C LEU A 402 -47.18 2.19 14.65
N SER A 403 -48.06 2.84 13.90
CA SER A 403 -47.65 3.70 12.77
C SER A 403 -48.26 5.08 12.89
N CYS A 404 -47.72 6.06 12.16
CA CYS A 404 -48.33 7.38 12.07
C CYS A 404 -49.31 7.45 10.89
N GLY A 405 -50.51 8.00 11.12
CA GLY A 405 -51.50 8.23 10.07
C GLY A 405 -51.19 9.48 9.24
N ALA A 406 -51.80 9.60 8.06
CA ALA A 406 -51.65 10.77 7.17
C ALA A 406 -52.23 12.08 7.75
N ASN A 407 -52.87 12.00 8.91
CA ASN A 407 -53.37 13.13 9.70
C ASN A 407 -52.51 13.40 10.96
N CYS A 408 -51.32 12.79 11.04
CA CYS A 408 -50.38 12.92 12.16
C CYS A 408 -50.99 12.58 13.52
N GLN A 409 -51.89 11.59 13.48
CA GLN A 409 -52.42 10.90 14.64
C GLN A 409 -51.92 9.46 14.62
N PHE A 410 -51.75 8.88 15.81
CA PHE A 410 -51.37 7.48 15.93
C PHE A 410 -52.39 6.57 15.23
N ASN A 411 -51.90 5.75 14.32
CA ASN A 411 -52.67 4.70 13.69
C ASN A 411 -52.46 3.40 14.47
N THR A 412 -53.46 3.05 15.29
CA THR A 412 -53.45 1.86 16.15
C THR A 412 -53.98 0.59 15.46
N SER A 413 -54.27 0.63 14.15
CA SER A 413 -54.79 -0.54 13.42
C SER A 413 -53.81 -1.72 13.35
N GLY A 414 -52.50 -1.46 13.49
CA GLY A 414 -51.46 -2.48 13.62
C GLY A 414 -51.20 -2.95 15.06
N CYS A 415 -51.90 -2.38 16.05
CA CYS A 415 -51.80 -2.79 17.44
C CYS A 415 -52.74 -3.97 17.74
N VAL A 416 -52.24 -4.92 18.52
CA VAL A 416 -53.00 -6.06 18.99
C VAL A 416 -53.72 -5.66 20.28
N SER A 417 -55.05 -5.73 20.25
CA SER A 417 -55.85 -5.70 21.46
C SER A 417 -56.36 -7.12 21.72
N VAL A 418 -56.12 -7.63 22.92
CA VAL A 418 -56.72 -8.90 23.37
C VAL A 418 -57.91 -8.55 24.27
N PRO A 419 -59.14 -8.60 23.77
CA PRO A 419 -60.31 -8.45 24.63
C PRO A 419 -60.40 -9.66 25.57
N ASN A 420 -60.32 -9.40 26.88
CA ASN A 420 -60.37 -10.37 27.99
C ASN A 420 -59.14 -11.30 28.06
N PRO A 421 -57.97 -10.78 28.50
CA PRO A 421 -56.83 -11.64 28.83
C PRO A 421 -57.20 -12.63 29.94
N ILE A 422 -56.63 -13.84 29.90
CA ILE A 422 -56.73 -14.79 31.00
C ILE A 422 -55.71 -14.34 32.05
N LEU A 423 -56.20 -13.74 33.14
CA LEU A 423 -55.38 -13.37 34.28
C LEU A 423 -55.67 -14.32 35.43
N GLU A 424 -54.64 -15.07 35.85
CA GLU A 424 -54.70 -15.97 36.99
C GLU A 424 -53.53 -15.67 37.92
N CYS A 425 -53.81 -15.51 39.22
CA CYS A 425 -52.80 -15.21 40.23
C CYS A 425 -52.87 -16.23 41.36
N SER A 426 -51.73 -16.54 41.97
CA SER A 426 -51.63 -17.35 43.17
C SER A 426 -50.69 -16.68 44.17
N ALA A 427 -51.04 -16.77 45.46
CA ALA A 427 -50.27 -16.19 46.56
C ALA A 427 -50.03 -17.26 47.63
N PRO A 428 -49.14 -18.23 47.34
CA PRO A 428 -48.99 -19.44 48.16
C PRO A 428 -48.26 -19.19 49.49
N ASN A 429 -47.69 -17.99 49.70
CA ASN A 429 -46.91 -17.62 50.89
C ASN A 429 -45.83 -18.65 51.25
N LEU A 430 -45.07 -19.09 50.24
CA LEU A 430 -44.01 -20.08 50.41
C LEU A 430 -42.78 -19.42 51.00
N VAL A 431 -42.15 -20.08 51.97
CA VAL A 431 -40.87 -19.65 52.54
C VAL A 431 -39.75 -20.21 51.66
N LEU A 432 -38.95 -19.30 51.10
CA LEU A 432 -37.70 -19.63 50.42
C LEU A 432 -36.63 -19.85 51.49
N LEU A 433 -35.86 -20.92 51.34
CA LEU A 433 -34.75 -21.24 52.21
C LEU A 433 -33.47 -20.75 51.54
N ASP A 434 -32.61 -20.12 52.33
CA ASP A 434 -31.27 -19.68 51.93
C ASP A 434 -30.46 -20.85 51.36
N ASN A 435 -29.82 -20.63 50.20
CA ASN A 435 -29.02 -21.62 49.48
C ASN A 435 -29.74 -22.98 49.25
N ASP A 436 -30.99 -22.93 48.81
CA ASP A 436 -31.79 -24.10 48.40
C ASP A 436 -32.09 -24.04 46.88
N PRO A 437 -31.18 -24.56 46.03
CA PRO A 437 -31.35 -24.53 44.58
C PRO A 437 -32.51 -25.41 44.08
N THR A 438 -33.12 -26.23 44.94
CA THR A 438 -34.36 -26.95 44.61
C THR A 438 -35.56 -25.99 44.59
N GLY A 439 -35.51 -24.95 45.43
CA GLY A 439 -36.54 -23.93 45.54
C GLY A 439 -37.90 -24.44 45.98
N LYS A 440 -38.91 -23.61 45.72
CA LYS A 440 -40.34 -23.91 45.91
C LYS A 440 -41.08 -23.72 44.61
N SER A 441 -42.10 -24.54 44.39
CA SER A 441 -42.95 -24.44 43.21
C SER A 441 -44.39 -24.14 43.61
N ASP A 442 -45.03 -23.35 42.78
CA ASP A 442 -46.47 -23.11 42.81
C ASP A 442 -47.07 -23.38 41.44
N THR A 443 -48.27 -23.96 41.40
CA THR A 443 -48.92 -24.39 40.16
C THR A 443 -50.33 -23.86 40.06
N ILE A 444 -50.59 -23.13 38.98
CA ILE A 444 -51.93 -22.67 38.59
C ILE A 444 -52.43 -23.57 37.46
N THR A 445 -53.73 -23.88 37.44
CA THR A 445 -54.34 -24.68 36.36
C THR A 445 -55.38 -23.85 35.61
N ILE A 446 -55.15 -23.64 34.31
CA ILE A 446 -56.08 -22.93 33.43
C ILE A 446 -57.01 -23.94 32.77
N SER A 447 -58.32 -23.74 32.93
CA SER A 447 -59.36 -24.70 32.51
C SER A 447 -59.80 -24.55 31.04
N ALA A 448 -59.61 -23.37 30.43
CA ALA A 448 -59.97 -23.11 29.04
C ALA A 448 -58.73 -23.05 28.15
N ALA A 449 -58.73 -23.83 27.06
CA ALA A 449 -57.69 -23.77 26.03
C ALA A 449 -58.06 -22.74 24.95
N LYS A 450 -57.43 -21.57 25.01
CA LYS A 450 -57.28 -20.63 23.88
C LYS A 450 -55.88 -20.79 23.31
N GLN A 451 -55.62 -20.29 22.11
CA GLN A 451 -54.25 -20.21 21.60
C GLN A 451 -53.52 -19.09 22.33
N ILE A 452 -52.30 -19.37 22.81
CA ILE A 452 -51.40 -18.39 23.39
C ILE A 452 -50.88 -17.50 22.25
N VAL A 453 -51.03 -16.20 22.44
CA VAL A 453 -50.48 -15.17 21.54
C VAL A 453 -49.42 -14.31 22.22
N ASP A 454 -49.39 -14.37 23.55
CA ASP A 454 -48.57 -13.55 24.42
C ASP A 454 -48.68 -14.09 25.87
N VAL A 455 -47.64 -13.93 26.69
CA VAL A 455 -47.57 -14.36 28.10
C VAL A 455 -46.82 -13.33 28.92
N ASP A 456 -47.53 -12.74 29.88
CA ASP A 456 -46.94 -11.90 30.94
C ASP A 456 -46.86 -12.67 32.26
N VAL A 457 -45.78 -12.46 33.02
CA VAL A 457 -45.59 -13.05 34.34
C VAL A 457 -45.39 -11.97 35.39
N MET A 458 -46.42 -11.70 36.19
CA MET A 458 -46.32 -10.81 37.35
C MET A 458 -45.74 -11.56 38.56
N LEU A 459 -44.68 -11.03 39.14
CA LEU A 459 -43.91 -11.63 40.22
C LEU A 459 -43.81 -10.69 41.42
N ILE A 460 -44.25 -11.18 42.57
CA ILE A 460 -44.02 -10.54 43.87
C ILE A 460 -43.26 -11.54 44.73
N VAL A 461 -41.96 -11.32 44.91
CA VAL A 461 -41.06 -12.18 45.69
C VAL A 461 -40.35 -11.31 46.71
N PRO A 462 -40.86 -11.24 47.95
CA PRO A 462 -40.12 -10.64 49.05
C PRO A 462 -38.83 -11.42 49.29
N HIS A 463 -37.69 -10.76 49.16
CA HIS A 463 -36.37 -11.39 49.28
C HIS A 463 -35.36 -10.38 49.81
N GLY A 464 -34.51 -10.80 50.75
CA GLY A 464 -33.47 -9.93 51.31
C GLY A 464 -32.31 -9.66 50.36
N TRP A 465 -32.20 -10.47 49.29
CA TRP A 465 -31.15 -10.37 48.30
C TRP A 465 -31.60 -10.92 46.94
N PRO A 466 -32.29 -10.13 46.10
CA PRO A 466 -32.77 -10.55 44.79
C PRO A 466 -31.68 -11.11 43.87
N GLY A 467 -30.42 -10.71 44.08
CA GLY A 467 -29.26 -11.26 43.38
C GLY A 467 -29.05 -12.77 43.50
N ASP A 468 -29.70 -13.43 44.46
CA ASP A 468 -29.57 -14.88 44.67
C ASP A 468 -30.78 -15.65 44.10
N VAL A 469 -31.74 -14.94 43.52
CA VAL A 469 -33.03 -15.52 43.11
C VAL A 469 -32.95 -16.11 41.71
N LEU A 470 -33.41 -17.35 41.57
CA LEU A 470 -33.66 -18.04 40.31
C LEU A 470 -35.16 -18.28 40.15
N VAL A 471 -35.74 -17.85 39.02
CA VAL A 471 -37.16 -18.08 38.70
C VAL A 471 -37.30 -18.83 37.37
N LYS A 472 -38.09 -19.90 37.36
CA LYS A 472 -38.41 -20.69 36.17
C LYS A 472 -39.91 -20.86 36.01
N LEU A 473 -40.41 -20.69 34.79
CA LEU A 473 -41.79 -20.98 34.42
C LEU A 473 -41.86 -22.21 33.51
N THR A 474 -42.79 -23.12 33.81
CA THR A 474 -43.02 -24.34 33.03
C THR A 474 -44.49 -24.47 32.63
N HIS A 475 -44.72 -24.71 31.34
CA HIS A 475 -46.03 -25.07 30.78
C HIS A 475 -45.89 -26.13 29.70
N GLY A 476 -46.67 -27.21 29.80
CA GLY A 476 -46.53 -28.36 28.90
C GLY A 476 -45.13 -28.98 28.98
N SER A 477 -44.42 -29.03 27.85
CA SER A 477 -43.03 -29.49 27.76
C SER A 477 -42.01 -28.35 27.74
N THR A 478 -42.47 -27.09 27.81
CA THR A 478 -41.63 -25.90 27.66
C THR A 478 -41.33 -25.32 29.03
N THR A 479 -40.05 -25.09 29.32
CA THR A 479 -39.57 -24.42 30.53
C THR A 479 -38.70 -23.23 30.12
N ARG A 480 -38.90 -22.10 30.80
CA ARG A 480 -38.13 -20.87 30.61
C ARG A 480 -37.59 -20.35 31.92
N THR A 481 -36.32 -19.99 31.93
CA THR A 481 -35.66 -19.29 33.03
C THR A 481 -35.96 -17.81 32.88
N LEU A 482 -36.71 -17.26 33.82
CA LEU A 482 -37.19 -15.89 33.75
C LEU A 482 -36.25 -14.91 34.45
N ILE A 483 -35.64 -15.35 35.56
CA ILE A 483 -34.68 -14.61 36.38
C ILE A 483 -33.56 -15.59 36.74
N ASP A 484 -32.29 -15.20 36.62
CA ASP A 484 -31.12 -15.99 37.03
C ASP A 484 -30.05 -15.10 37.68
N GLN A 485 -30.16 -14.89 38.99
CA GLN A 485 -29.23 -14.09 39.80
C GLN A 485 -28.99 -12.65 39.28
N PRO A 486 -30.03 -11.79 39.25
CA PRO A 486 -29.94 -10.41 38.77
C PRO A 486 -28.72 -9.66 39.25
N GLY A 487 -27.94 -9.14 38.30
CA GLY A 487 -26.72 -8.38 38.53
C GLY A 487 -25.45 -9.24 38.45
N VAL A 488 -25.54 -10.54 38.21
CA VAL A 488 -24.40 -11.44 37.99
C VAL A 488 -24.19 -11.63 36.48
N PRO A 489 -22.95 -11.56 35.94
CA PRO A 489 -21.65 -11.41 36.61
C PRO A 489 -21.20 -9.96 36.79
N ALA A 490 -22.07 -8.97 36.58
CA ALA A 490 -21.69 -7.55 36.66
C ALA A 490 -21.20 -7.15 38.06
N SER A 491 -21.75 -7.78 39.11
CA SER A 491 -21.27 -7.76 40.47
C SER A 491 -20.97 -9.19 40.96
N THR A 492 -20.21 -9.31 42.05
CA THR A 492 -19.88 -10.61 42.66
C THR A 492 -21.07 -11.25 43.38
N TYR A 493 -22.05 -10.45 43.78
CA TYR A 493 -23.15 -10.87 44.64
C TYR A 493 -24.52 -10.51 44.04
N GLY A 494 -24.63 -10.15 42.77
CA GLY A 494 -25.88 -9.69 42.16
C GLY A 494 -26.46 -8.40 42.81
N CYS A 495 -27.79 -8.32 42.84
CA CYS A 495 -28.57 -7.20 43.34
C CYS A 495 -28.79 -7.27 44.86
N SER A 496 -28.29 -6.25 45.56
CA SER A 496 -28.18 -6.22 47.03
C SER A 496 -29.30 -5.47 47.75
N GLU A 497 -30.30 -4.94 47.05
CA GLU A 497 -31.45 -4.26 47.67
C GLU A 497 -32.66 -5.19 47.75
N ASN A 498 -33.59 -4.95 48.66
CA ASN A 498 -34.67 -5.92 48.94
C ASN A 498 -35.78 -5.96 47.86
N ASP A 499 -36.38 -7.14 47.76
CA ASP A 499 -37.66 -7.45 47.11
C ASP A 499 -37.71 -7.34 45.58
N ILE A 500 -38.53 -8.23 44.99
CA ILE A 500 -38.88 -8.25 43.57
C ILE A 500 -40.40 -7.99 43.48
N ASP A 501 -40.79 -6.96 42.75
CA ASP A 501 -42.19 -6.65 42.39
C ASP A 501 -42.20 -6.15 40.95
N CYS A 502 -42.18 -7.08 40.00
CA CYS A 502 -42.04 -6.78 38.59
C CYS A 502 -43.00 -7.60 37.72
N THR A 503 -43.19 -7.13 36.50
CA THR A 503 -43.82 -7.89 35.42
C THR A 503 -42.73 -8.31 34.45
N LEU A 504 -42.66 -9.60 34.13
CA LEU A 504 -41.79 -10.11 33.09
C LEU A 504 -42.59 -10.32 31.81
N ASP A 505 -42.09 -9.68 30.76
CA ASP A 505 -42.71 -9.56 29.44
C ASP A 505 -41.56 -9.46 28.43
N ASP A 506 -41.66 -10.18 27.30
CA ASP A 506 -40.65 -10.13 26.24
C ASP A 506 -40.46 -8.71 25.66
N GLU A 507 -41.47 -7.86 25.81
CA GLU A 507 -41.48 -6.46 25.42
C GLU A 507 -41.14 -5.48 26.56
N GLY A 508 -40.68 -5.99 27.71
CA GLY A 508 -40.28 -5.18 28.86
C GLY A 508 -39.14 -4.19 28.59
N THR A 509 -39.00 -3.17 29.44
CA THR A 509 -38.00 -2.11 29.29
C THR A 509 -36.62 -2.54 29.80
N GLY A 510 -35.98 -3.44 29.06
CA GLY A 510 -34.63 -3.93 29.31
C GLY A 510 -34.59 -5.21 30.16
N PRO A 511 -33.44 -5.92 30.17
CA PRO A 511 -33.33 -7.23 30.79
C PRO A 511 -33.42 -7.14 32.32
N VAL A 512 -34.20 -8.03 32.92
CA VAL A 512 -34.30 -8.19 34.38
C VAL A 512 -32.93 -8.44 35.01
N GLU A 513 -32.06 -9.15 34.29
CA GLU A 513 -30.67 -9.45 34.67
C GLU A 513 -29.84 -8.19 35.02
N ASN A 514 -30.11 -7.06 34.37
CA ASN A 514 -29.34 -5.83 34.57
C ASN A 514 -30.04 -4.86 35.53
N THR A 515 -31.15 -5.26 36.16
CA THR A 515 -31.97 -4.37 36.96
C THR A 515 -31.67 -4.54 38.44
N CYS A 516 -31.20 -3.46 39.07
CA CYS A 516 -31.11 -3.36 40.52
C CYS A 516 -31.28 -1.89 40.95
N GLY A 517 -32.47 -1.56 41.44
CA GLY A 517 -32.82 -0.24 41.95
C GLY A 517 -32.21 0.04 43.31
N SER A 518 -32.08 1.32 43.66
CA SER A 518 -31.64 1.79 44.98
C SER A 518 -32.77 2.02 45.97
N THR A 519 -33.97 1.55 45.63
CA THR A 519 -35.19 1.66 46.44
C THR A 519 -35.93 0.32 46.41
N VAL A 520 -36.56 -0.04 47.51
CA VAL A 520 -37.40 -1.25 47.61
C VAL A 520 -38.74 -1.00 46.89
N PRO A 521 -39.22 -1.90 46.01
CA PRO A 521 -38.59 -3.14 45.58
C PRO A 521 -37.44 -2.91 44.58
N ALA A 522 -36.32 -3.61 44.80
CA ALA A 522 -35.10 -3.44 44.05
C ALA A 522 -35.27 -3.79 42.57
N ILE A 523 -36.10 -4.79 42.27
CA ILE A 523 -36.48 -5.13 40.90
C ILE A 523 -37.94 -4.78 40.72
N SER A 524 -38.23 -3.81 39.86
CA SER A 524 -39.58 -3.34 39.61
C SER A 524 -39.82 -2.83 38.19
N GLY A 525 -41.11 -2.68 37.84
CA GLY A 525 -41.55 -2.31 36.50
C GLY A 525 -41.75 -3.52 35.59
N THR A 526 -41.87 -3.26 34.29
CA THR A 526 -42.02 -4.30 33.26
C THR A 526 -40.66 -4.54 32.60
N LEU A 527 -40.12 -5.75 32.70
CA LEU A 527 -38.74 -6.10 32.34
C LEU A 527 -38.69 -7.34 31.43
N THR A 528 -37.67 -7.43 30.58
CA THR A 528 -37.45 -8.58 29.71
C THR A 528 -36.87 -9.76 30.50
N PRO A 529 -37.46 -10.97 30.44
CA PRO A 529 -36.94 -12.15 31.12
C PRO A 529 -35.61 -12.64 30.52
N ASN A 530 -34.86 -13.45 31.27
CA ASN A 530 -33.61 -14.06 30.79
C ASN A 530 -33.80 -14.95 29.55
N GLU A 531 -34.86 -15.75 29.52
CA GLU A 531 -35.31 -16.51 28.34
C GLU A 531 -36.72 -16.10 27.93
N SER A 532 -36.91 -15.92 26.62
CA SER A 532 -38.15 -15.37 26.05
C SER A 532 -39.40 -16.23 26.31
N LEU A 533 -40.48 -15.56 26.68
CA LEU A 533 -41.84 -16.07 26.93
C LEU A 533 -42.61 -16.41 25.65
N SER A 534 -42.29 -15.81 24.51
CA SER A 534 -42.84 -16.12 23.18
C SER A 534 -42.63 -17.59 22.77
N ALA A 535 -41.77 -18.32 23.47
CA ALA A 535 -41.68 -19.77 23.36
C ALA A 535 -42.98 -20.52 23.71
N PHE A 536 -43.90 -19.88 24.43
CA PHE A 536 -45.23 -20.38 24.71
C PHE A 536 -46.23 -20.08 23.60
N ASP A 537 -45.90 -19.19 22.66
CA ASP A 537 -46.80 -18.78 21.57
C ASP A 537 -47.22 -19.96 20.69
N GLY A 538 -48.47 -19.92 20.27
CA GLY A 538 -49.08 -20.96 19.45
C GLY A 538 -49.46 -22.23 20.21
N GLN A 539 -49.01 -22.41 21.46
CA GLN A 539 -49.50 -23.48 22.34
C GLN A 539 -50.93 -23.15 22.85
N GLY A 540 -51.57 -24.10 23.54
CA GLY A 540 -52.88 -23.88 24.16
C GLY A 540 -52.73 -23.39 25.60
N THR A 541 -53.48 -22.38 26.03
CA THR A 541 -53.42 -21.82 27.40
C THR A 541 -53.81 -22.83 28.49
N GLY A 542 -54.57 -23.87 28.13
CA GLY A 542 -55.16 -24.81 29.08
C GLY A 542 -54.14 -25.82 29.62
N GLY A 543 -54.17 -26.07 30.92
CA GLY A 543 -53.26 -26.99 31.61
C GLY A 543 -52.54 -26.35 32.80
N ALA A 544 -51.55 -27.07 33.33
CA ALA A 544 -50.76 -26.62 34.46
C ALA A 544 -49.69 -25.61 34.03
N TRP A 545 -49.59 -24.52 34.77
CA TRP A 545 -48.54 -23.51 34.71
C TRP A 545 -47.82 -23.52 36.04
N THR A 546 -46.55 -23.90 36.05
CA THR A 546 -45.76 -24.08 37.28
C THR A 546 -44.64 -23.07 37.32
N LEU A 547 -44.65 -22.22 38.33
CA LEU A 547 -43.58 -21.30 38.64
C LEU A 547 -42.71 -21.90 39.74
N GLN A 548 -41.41 -21.99 39.52
CA GLN A 548 -40.42 -22.39 40.52
C GLN A 548 -39.56 -21.18 40.88
N VAL A 549 -39.41 -20.92 42.17
CA VAL A 549 -38.56 -19.85 42.71
C VAL A 549 -37.58 -20.47 43.68
N ALA A 550 -36.29 -20.19 43.53
CA ALA A 550 -35.21 -20.68 44.38
C ALA A 550 -34.30 -19.53 44.79
N ASP A 551 -33.71 -19.68 45.98
CA ASP A 551 -32.53 -18.94 46.39
C ASP A 551 -31.33 -19.88 46.16
N VAL A 552 -30.42 -19.51 45.26
CA VAL A 552 -29.37 -20.40 44.73
C VAL A 552 -27.98 -20.13 45.27
N GLU A 553 -27.81 -19.07 46.07
CA GLU A 553 -26.54 -18.70 46.68
C GLU A 553 -26.73 -18.48 48.19
N SER A 554 -25.65 -18.17 48.90
CA SER A 554 -25.75 -17.81 50.32
C SER A 554 -25.46 -16.33 50.51
N ALA A 555 -26.33 -15.65 51.27
CA ALA A 555 -26.20 -14.24 51.63
C ALA A 555 -24.87 -13.86 52.34
#